data_AF-A0A1I0EM64-F1
#
_entry.id   AF-A0A1I0EM64-F1
#
_cell.length_a   1.000
_cell.length_b   1.000
_cell.length_c   1.000
_cell.angle_alpha   90.00
_cell.angle_beta   90.00
_cell.angle_gamma   90.00
#
_symmetry.space_group_name_H-M   'P 1'
#
loop_
_entity.id
_entity.type
_entity.pdbx_description
1 polymer ?
#
loop_
_entity_poly.entity_id
_entity_poly.type
_entity_poly.pdbx_seq_one_letter_code
_entity_poly.pdbx_strand_id
1 'polypeptide(L)' 'IYRLLEQKLGNNYTCTNILETLKSMNFDNIEDQGFKPVYERTKLTDDLHEISGFRTDYRFITKSKMREIQKKSKGRE' A
#
# COMPACT_ATOMS: atom_id res chain seq x y z
N ILE A 1 -16.22 2.19 4.78
CA ILE A 1 -14.90 1.64 4.39
C ILE A 1 -13.76 2.43 5.06
N TYR A 2 -13.71 3.76 4.96
CA TYR A 2 -12.66 4.57 5.65
C TYR A 2 -12.72 4.55 7.19
N ARG A 3 -13.91 4.52 7.78
CA ARG A 3 -14.10 4.41 9.24
C ARG A 3 -13.55 3.11 9.85
N LEU A 4 -13.44 2.04 9.05
CA LEU A 4 -12.81 0.78 9.45
C LEU A 4 -11.28 0.89 9.46
N LEU A 5 -10.69 1.70 8.57
CA LEU A 5 -9.25 1.98 8.58
C LEU A 5 -8.87 2.77 9.82
N GLU A 6 -9.63 3.79 10.22
CA GLU A 6 -9.38 4.52 11.47
C GLU A 6 -9.42 3.61 12.70
N GLN A 7 -10.38 2.69 12.73
CA GLN A 7 -10.52 1.71 13.81
C GLN A 7 -9.36 0.69 13.82
N LYS A 8 -8.87 0.28 12.63
CA LYS A 8 -7.75 -0.65 12.49
C LYS A 8 -6.39 -0.02 12.79
N LEU A 9 -6.18 1.24 12.40
CA LEU A 9 -4.98 2.03 12.70
C LEU A 9 -5.00 2.61 14.13
N GLY A 10 -5.88 2.10 15.00
CA GLY A 10 -5.93 2.43 16.42
C GLY A 10 -6.18 3.91 16.71
N ASN A 11 -6.86 4.63 15.81
CA ASN A 11 -7.15 6.06 15.95
C ASN A 11 -5.89 6.96 16.09
N ASN A 12 -4.69 6.44 15.81
CA ASN A 12 -3.44 7.20 15.92
C ASN A 12 -3.22 8.17 14.75
N TYR A 13 -3.87 7.90 13.60
CA TYR A 13 -3.73 8.68 12.39
C TYR A 13 -5.11 9.15 11.91
N THR A 14 -5.20 10.42 11.54
CA THR A 14 -6.42 10.99 10.96
C THR A 14 -6.69 10.41 9.58
N CYS A 15 -7.97 10.26 9.24
CA CYS A 15 -8.43 9.84 7.91
C CYS A 15 -7.71 10.61 6.78
N THR A 16 -7.46 11.92 6.97
CA THR A 16 -6.73 12.77 6.04
C THR A 16 -5.28 12.31 5.83
N ASN A 17 -4.54 12.01 6.91
CA ASN A 17 -3.16 11.50 6.83
C ASN A 17 -3.09 10.15 6.13
N ILE A 18 -4.04 9.26 6.44
CA ILE A 18 -4.11 7.93 5.81
C ILE A 18 -4.36 8.08 4.30
N LEU A 19 -5.31 8.95 3.94
CA LEU A 19 -5.68 9.18 2.54
C LEU A 19 -4.56 9.89 1.76
N GLU A 20 -3.90 10.86 2.38
CA GLU A 20 -2.73 11.53 1.83
C GLU A 20 -1.57 10.54 1.62
N THR A 21 -1.31 9.67 2.60
CA THR A 21 -0.26 8.65 2.48
C THR A 21 -0.60 7.62 1.41
N LEU A 22 -1.84 7.13 1.34
CA LEU A 22 -2.31 6.24 0.27
C LEU A 22 -2.19 6.89 -1.11
N LYS A 23 -2.47 8.20 -1.20
CA LYS A 23 -2.34 8.96 -2.44
C LYS A 23 -0.88 9.24 -2.80
N SER A 24 -0.02 9.36 -1.78
CA SER A 24 1.42 9.51 -1.92
C SER A 24 2.12 8.18 -2.19
N MET A 25 1.49 7.04 -1.92
CA MET A 25 1.95 5.70 -2.32
C MET A 25 1.85 5.53 -3.83
N ASN A 26 2.74 6.20 -4.55
CA ASN A 26 2.92 6.04 -5.97
C ASN A 26 3.95 4.95 -6.27
N PHE A 27 3.72 4.27 -7.38
CA PHE A 27 4.59 3.24 -7.93
C PHE A 27 5.05 3.70 -9.30
N ASP A 28 6.36 3.77 -9.47
CA ASP A 28 6.96 4.07 -10.76
C ASP A 28 7.08 2.77 -11.55
N ASN A 29 6.58 2.76 -12.79
CA ASN A 29 6.70 1.60 -13.66
C ASN A 29 8.08 1.59 -14.29
N ILE A 30 8.87 0.56 -13.98
CA ILE A 30 10.12 0.30 -14.66
C ILE A 30 9.77 -0.61 -15.85
N GLU A 31 9.72 -0.02 -17.05
CA GLU A 31 9.28 -0.66 -18.30
C GLU A 31 9.86 -2.08 -18.48
N ASP A 32 11.12 -2.28 -18.05
CA ASP A 32 11.89 -3.49 -18.30
C ASP A 32 11.62 -4.65 -17.33
N GLN A 33 11.32 -4.43 -16.05
CA GLN A 33 11.33 -5.54 -15.07
C GLN A 33 10.29 -5.47 -13.94
N GLY A 34 9.64 -4.33 -13.69
CA GLY A 34 8.80 -4.22 -12.50
C GLY A 34 8.25 -2.83 -12.17
N PHE A 35 7.91 -2.64 -10.91
CA PHE A 35 7.42 -1.42 -10.32
C PHE A 35 8.29 -1.09 -9.11
N LYS A 36 8.66 0.17 -8.96
CA LYS A 36 9.40 0.65 -7.80
C LYS A 36 8.50 1.58 -6.99
N PRO A 37 8.36 1.37 -5.67
CA PRO A 37 7.69 2.35 -4.82
C PRO A 37 8.50 3.65 -4.82
N VAL A 38 7.84 4.76 -5.13
CA VAL A 38 8.42 6.13 -5.06
C VAL A 38 7.92 6.87 -3.81
N TYR A 39 7.44 6.13 -2.82
CA TYR A 39 6.97 6.66 -1.54
C TYR A 39 7.91 6.28 -0.40
N GLU A 40 7.85 7.04 0.69
CA GLU A 40 8.68 6.80 1.87
C GLU A 40 7.99 5.83 2.84
N ARG A 41 8.77 4.90 3.41
CA ARG A 41 8.26 3.98 4.42
C ARG A 41 8.14 4.71 5.75
N THR A 42 6.92 4.81 6.25
CA THR A 42 6.57 5.42 7.53
C THR A 42 5.84 4.39 8.39
N LYS A 43 5.67 4.69 9.67
CA LYS A 43 4.88 3.84 10.58
C LYS A 43 3.45 3.64 10.08
N LEU A 44 2.86 4.66 9.45
CA LEU A 44 1.52 4.56 8.86
C LEU A 44 1.49 3.58 7.69
N THR A 45 2.51 3.60 6.82
CA THR A 45 2.63 2.67 5.68
C THR A 45 2.81 1.22 6.13
N ASP A 46 3.56 1.01 7.22
CA ASP A 46 3.79 -0.31 7.82
C ASP A 46 2.49 -0.90 8.40
N ASP A 47 1.76 -0.09 9.17
CA ASP A 47 0.43 -0.43 9.71
C ASP A 47 -0.56 -0.75 8.57
N LEU A 48 -0.55 0.05 7.50
CA LEU A 48 -1.35 -0.17 6.30
C LEU A 48 -1.05 -1.51 5.62
N HIS A 49 0.21 -1.93 5.57
CA HIS A 49 0.60 -3.23 5.01
C HIS A 49 0.16 -4.39 5.88
N GLU A 50 0.23 -4.23 7.21
CA GLU A 50 -0.22 -5.24 8.16
C GLU A 50 -1.73 -5.49 8.01
N ILE A 51 -2.52 -4.42 7.90
CA ILE A 51 -3.98 -4.53 7.72
C ILE A 51 -4.41 -4.92 6.31
N SER A 52 -3.63 -4.59 5.28
CA SER A 52 -3.87 -4.99 3.89
C SER A 52 -3.47 -6.43 3.60
N GLY A 53 -2.56 -7.03 4.38
CA GLY A 53 -2.06 -8.38 4.14
C GLY A 53 -1.19 -8.52 2.89
N PHE A 54 -0.71 -7.39 2.34
CA PHE A 54 0.27 -7.35 1.27
C PHE A 54 1.26 -6.22 1.53
N ARG A 55 2.54 -6.52 1.32
CA ARG A 55 3.63 -5.55 1.44
C ARG A 55 4.00 -5.00 0.07
N THR A 56 4.09 -3.68 -0.02
CA THR A 56 4.60 -2.99 -1.21
C THR A 56 5.97 -2.35 -0.99
N ASP A 57 6.58 -2.55 0.19
CA ASP A 57 7.93 -2.07 0.55
C ASP A 57 9.08 -2.72 -0.24
N TYR A 58 8.77 -3.57 -1.22
CA TYR A 58 9.82 -4.14 -2.06
C TYR A 58 10.41 -3.02 -2.90
N ARG A 59 11.71 -2.76 -2.71
CA ARG A 59 12.52 -1.85 -3.55
C ARG A 59 12.41 -2.18 -5.04
N PHE A 60 11.93 -3.39 -5.35
CA PHE A 60 11.61 -3.88 -6.66
C PHE A 60 10.41 -4.84 -6.62
N ILE A 61 9.28 -4.46 -7.21
CA ILE A 61 8.07 -5.30 -7.35
C ILE A 61 8.03 -5.82 -8.78
N THR A 62 8.16 -7.13 -8.99
CA THR A 62 8.01 -7.72 -10.34
C THR A 62 6.57 -7.63 -10.86
N LYS A 63 6.38 -7.66 -12.18
CA LYS A 63 5.05 -7.65 -12.82
C LYS A 63 4.11 -8.73 -12.26
N SER A 64 4.64 -9.93 -11.95
CA SER A 64 3.89 -11.03 -11.33
C SER A 64 3.41 -10.68 -9.92
N LYS A 65 4.29 -10.10 -9.09
CA LYS A 65 3.95 -9.67 -7.73
C LYS A 65 2.93 -8.54 -7.74
N MET A 66 3.05 -7.60 -8.68
CA MET A 66 2.07 -6.53 -8.87
C MET A 66 0.69 -7.09 -9.25
N ARG A 67 0.64 -8.14 -10.09
CA ARG A 67 -0.61 -8.84 -10.39
C ARG A 67 -1.21 -9.52 -9.14
N GLU A 68 -0.40 -10.17 -8.31
CA GLU A 68 -0.88 -10.75 -7.04
C GLU A 68 -1.43 -9.67 -6.10
N ILE A 69 -0.70 -8.56 -5.94
CA ILE A 69 -1.12 -7.43 -5.11
C ILE A 69 -2.43 -6.83 -5.63
N GLN A 70 -2.57 -6.65 -6.95
CA GLN A 70 -3.82 -6.16 -7.55
C GLN A 70 -5.00 -7.14 -7.34
N LYS A 71 -4.77 -8.46 -7.42
CA LYS A 71 -5.80 -9.46 -7.13
C LYS A 71 -6.26 -9.39 -5.68
N LYS A 72 -5.31 -9.38 -4.73
CA LYS A 72 -5.58 -9.25 -3.29
C LYS A 72 -6.26 -7.94 -2.94
N SER A 73 -5.79 -6.82 -3.50
CA SER A 73 -6.34 -5.48 -3.26
C SER A 73 -7.79 -5.36 -3.75
N LYS A 74 -8.15 -6.04 -4.85
CA LYS A 74 -9.53 -6.05 -5.37
C LYS A 74 -10.43 -7.12 -4.72
N GLY A 75 -9.93 -7.88 -3.75
CA GLY A 75 -10.69 -8.95 -3.09
C GLY A 75 -11.14 -10.06 -4.05
N ARG A 76 -10.46 -10.20 -5.20
CA ARG A 76 -10.66 -11.32 -6.12
C ARG A 76 -9.67 -12.41 -5.74
N GLU A 77 -10.02 -13.17 -4.70
CA GLU A 77 -9.42 -14.47 -4.44
C GLU A 77 -10.07 -15.54 -5.33
#